data_AF-A0A815QF99-F1
#
_entry.id   AF-A0A815QF99-F1
#
_cell.length_a   1.000
_cell.length_b   1.000
_cell.length_c   1.000
_cell.angle_alpha   90.00
_cell.angle_beta   90.00
_cell.angle_gamma   90.00
#
_symmetry.space_group_name_H-M   'P 1'
#
loop_
_entity.id
_entity.type
_entity.pdbx_description
1 polymer ?
#
loop_
_entity_poly.entity_id
_entity_poly.type
_entity_poly.pdbx_seq_one_letter_code
_entity_poly.pdbx_strand_id
1 'polypeptide(L)'
;MMHELPPAVYEKENSVQNDKTSAIIPVHKNTTRNPEQWYTVGSQVFLPFMIAGFGMVAAGLVLEHVKELALFKQITEIYVLVPALLGLKGNLEMTLASRLSTQANIGNMDKRDELKSMIIGNIVLIQLQATVVGFLAAIISMVTGWVPQGQFNLRHALVLCSSSVSTASVASLALAIVMIIVIVVSHRCKINPDNIATPLAASLGDLTTLSILAGIGGLFFQIIDNYTWLPIAITTFFLTLIPVWIIFAKRNKYVSDVLIHGWSPVISAMFISSTGGLILDFALQKFLGLAVFQPVMNGVGGNLAAVQTSRLSTALHQQGKPGDYCDNDDYSSATSCSNPYTVFCSKKSDSSTARVLLLMSIPGHLIFILLIWQFTADHIQLSYSFVTLYLVAALVQIGILLYIAQWMVAFVWRQGQDPDNICIPYLTAIGDLLGTGLLTCVFLVLSY
;
A
#
# COMPACT_ATOMS: atom_id res chain seq x y z
N MET A 1 -74.40 -23.90 26.63
CA MET A 1 -73.95 -23.27 27.89
C MET A 1 -72.43 -23.27 27.83
N MET A 2 -71.88 -22.16 27.35
CA MET A 2 -70.45 -21.89 27.30
C MET A 2 -69.93 -21.86 28.74
N HIS A 3 -68.81 -22.52 29.01
CA HIS A 3 -68.00 -22.23 30.18
C HIS A 3 -66.53 -22.13 29.77
N GLU A 4 -65.94 -21.06 30.27
CA GLU A 4 -64.71 -20.40 29.85
C GLU A 4 -63.45 -21.16 30.28
N LEU A 5 -62.39 -21.04 29.46
CA LEU A 5 -61.02 -21.39 29.80
C LEU A 5 -60.34 -20.22 30.54
N PRO A 6 -59.59 -20.47 31.63
CA PRO A 6 -58.56 -19.56 32.12
C PRO A 6 -57.14 -19.99 31.70
N PRO A 7 -56.14 -19.08 31.74
CA PRO A 7 -54.91 -19.21 30.96
C PRO A 7 -53.68 -19.75 31.74
N ALA A 8 -52.78 -20.37 30.96
CA ALA A 8 -51.31 -20.46 31.06
C ALA A 8 -50.64 -20.65 32.44
N VAL A 9 -50.11 -21.85 32.69
CA VAL A 9 -48.81 -22.08 33.35
C VAL A 9 -48.24 -23.40 32.79
N TYR A 10 -47.12 -23.35 32.05
CA TYR A 10 -46.26 -24.53 31.86
C TYR A 10 -44.81 -24.11 32.05
N GLU A 11 -44.32 -24.43 33.24
CA GLU A 11 -42.91 -24.49 33.60
C GLU A 11 -42.43 -25.93 33.43
N LYS A 12 -41.24 -26.09 32.85
CA LYS A 12 -40.28 -27.23 32.94
C LYS A 12 -40.78 -28.66 32.68
N GLU A 13 -40.28 -29.26 31.60
CA GLU A 13 -39.28 -30.34 31.66
C GLU A 13 -39.01 -30.88 30.25
N ASN A 14 -37.75 -30.76 29.79
CA ASN A 14 -37.04 -31.84 29.09
C ASN A 14 -35.60 -31.41 28.81
N SER A 15 -34.75 -31.72 29.78
CA SER A 15 -33.31 -31.80 29.66
C SER A 15 -32.92 -33.17 29.11
N VAL A 16 -32.44 -33.26 27.87
CA VAL A 16 -31.44 -34.26 27.45
C VAL A 16 -30.54 -33.66 26.36
N GLN A 17 -29.39 -33.18 26.81
CA GLN A 17 -28.06 -33.48 26.26
C GLN A 17 -27.76 -33.14 24.78
N ASN A 18 -27.08 -32.02 24.56
CA ASN A 18 -26.02 -31.95 23.56
C ASN A 18 -24.93 -30.98 24.01
N ASP A 19 -24.07 -31.50 24.89
CA ASP A 19 -22.89 -30.82 25.40
C ASP A 19 -21.74 -31.02 24.40
N LYS A 20 -21.57 -30.04 23.50
CA LYS A 20 -20.29 -29.74 22.87
C LYS A 20 -20.06 -28.25 23.02
N THR A 21 -19.51 -27.93 24.18
CA THR A 21 -18.98 -26.66 24.59
C THR A 21 -18.04 -26.12 23.51
N SER A 22 -18.57 -25.31 22.59
CA SER A 22 -17.78 -24.31 21.90
C SER A 22 -17.32 -23.35 23.00
N ALA A 23 -16.06 -23.46 23.41
CA ALA A 23 -15.46 -22.57 24.39
C ALA A 23 -15.58 -21.14 23.85
N ILE A 24 -16.61 -20.43 24.33
CA ILE A 24 -16.75 -18.99 24.19
C ILE A 24 -15.60 -18.41 25.02
N ILE A 25 -14.49 -18.09 24.35
CA ILE A 25 -13.43 -17.29 24.96
C ILE A 25 -14.08 -15.94 25.29
N PRO A 26 -14.06 -15.49 26.55
CA PRO A 26 -14.64 -14.21 26.90
C PRO A 26 -13.84 -13.13 26.17
N VAL A 27 -14.52 -12.40 25.29
CA VAL A 27 -14.02 -11.12 24.76
C VAL A 27 -13.70 -10.28 25.99
N HIS A 28 -12.45 -9.85 26.12
CA HIS A 28 -11.99 -9.01 27.22
C HIS A 28 -12.63 -7.60 27.05
N LYS A 29 -13.91 -7.47 27.41
CA LYS A 29 -14.56 -6.20 27.73
C LYS A 29 -13.93 -5.71 29.03
N ASN A 30 -12.85 -4.94 28.92
CA ASN A 30 -12.45 -3.85 29.81
C ASN A 30 -10.95 -3.55 29.61
N THR A 31 -10.64 -2.80 28.57
CA THR A 31 -9.55 -1.84 28.66
C THR A 31 -10.01 -0.60 27.93
N THR A 32 -10.62 0.34 28.66
CA THR A 32 -10.75 1.72 28.20
C THR A 32 -9.34 2.26 28.02
N ARG A 33 -8.75 2.02 26.84
CA ARG A 33 -7.45 2.57 26.49
C ARG A 33 -7.66 4.08 26.36
N ASN A 34 -7.05 4.86 27.25
CA ASN A 34 -7.06 6.30 27.15
C ASN A 34 -6.67 6.70 25.71
N PRO A 35 -7.35 7.66 25.08
CA PRO A 35 -7.00 8.11 23.73
C PRO A 35 -5.51 8.46 23.70
N GLU A 36 -4.76 7.84 22.78
CA GLU A 36 -3.32 8.05 22.68
C GLU A 36 -3.06 9.54 22.48
N GLN A 37 -2.21 10.11 23.36
CA GLN A 37 -1.95 11.54 23.33
C GLN A 37 -1.15 11.90 22.06
N TRP A 38 -1.48 13.04 21.46
CA TRP A 38 -0.95 13.46 20.16
C TRP A 38 0.60 13.46 20.09
N TYR A 39 1.28 13.77 21.19
CA TYR A 39 2.75 13.76 21.23
C TYR A 39 3.34 12.35 21.25
N THR A 40 2.61 11.37 21.80
CA THR A 40 3.04 9.97 21.81
C THR A 40 2.94 9.39 20.41
N VAL A 41 1.88 9.74 19.69
CA VAL A 41 1.73 9.40 18.28
C VAL A 41 2.84 10.04 17.45
N GLY A 42 3.10 11.34 17.64
CA GLY A 42 4.15 12.04 16.92
C GLY A 42 5.53 11.41 17.13
N SER A 43 5.90 11.09 18.38
CA SER A 43 7.21 10.50 18.67
C SER A 43 7.35 9.06 18.16
N GLN A 44 6.27 8.26 18.18
CA GLN A 44 6.26 6.90 17.67
C GLN A 44 6.38 6.84 16.15
N VAL A 45 5.75 7.78 15.43
CA VAL A 45 5.71 7.76 13.95
C VAL A 45 6.91 8.51 13.34
N PHE A 46 7.54 9.44 14.06
CA PHE A 46 8.61 10.28 13.50
C PHE A 46 9.81 9.51 12.97
N LEU A 47 10.42 8.64 13.79
CA LEU A 47 11.59 7.87 13.37
C LEU A 47 11.28 6.92 12.20
N PRO A 48 10.21 6.09 12.29
CA PRO A 48 9.64 5.36 11.16
C PRO A 48 9.50 6.17 9.87
N PHE A 49 8.91 7.36 9.96
CA PHE A 49 8.69 8.25 8.84
C PHE A 49 10.00 8.75 8.22
N MET A 50 11.02 9.07 9.03
CA MET A 50 12.34 9.46 8.54
C MET A 50 13.03 8.32 7.79
N ILE A 51 12.98 7.10 8.33
CA ILE A 51 13.54 5.90 7.67
C ILE A 51 12.85 5.65 6.33
N ALA A 52 11.52 5.73 6.31
CA ALA A 52 10.73 5.63 5.08
C ALA A 52 11.19 6.69 4.07
N GLY A 53 11.23 7.96 4.47
CA GLY A 53 11.63 9.06 3.60
C GLY A 53 13.05 8.94 3.05
N PHE A 54 14.03 8.46 3.82
CA PHE A 54 15.37 8.21 3.30
C PHE A 54 15.40 7.11 2.23
N GLY A 55 14.63 6.03 2.40
CA GLY A 55 14.46 5.02 1.36
C GLY A 55 13.82 5.58 0.09
N MET A 56 12.85 6.48 0.23
CA MET A 56 12.21 7.17 -0.89
C MET A 56 13.17 8.14 -1.61
N VAL A 57 14.03 8.87 -0.88
CA VAL A 57 15.10 9.68 -1.49
C VAL A 57 16.06 8.78 -2.27
N ALA A 58 16.49 7.66 -1.70
CA ALA A 58 17.35 6.69 -2.37
C ALA A 58 16.69 6.13 -3.65
N ALA A 59 15.40 5.79 -3.59
CA ALA A 59 14.62 5.37 -4.76
C ALA A 59 14.56 6.46 -5.83
N GLY A 60 14.39 7.73 -5.44
CA GLY A 60 14.44 8.88 -6.35
C GLY A 60 15.80 9.05 -7.04
N LEU A 61 16.89 8.90 -6.29
CA LEU A 61 18.25 8.94 -6.85
C LEU A 61 18.49 7.77 -7.81
N VAL A 62 17.99 6.57 -7.50
CA VAL A 62 18.03 5.43 -8.42
C VAL A 62 17.21 5.74 -9.67
N LEU A 63 15.99 6.28 -9.55
CA LEU A 63 15.15 6.63 -10.69
C LEU A 63 15.84 7.65 -11.62
N GLU A 64 16.49 8.66 -11.04
CA GLU A 64 17.26 9.67 -11.76
C GLU A 64 18.49 9.10 -12.47
N HIS A 65 19.10 8.05 -11.92
CA HIS A 65 20.21 7.36 -12.58
C HIS A 65 19.72 6.44 -13.71
N VAL A 66 18.67 5.65 -13.46
CA VAL A 66 18.20 4.62 -14.40
C VAL A 66 17.52 5.22 -15.63
N LYS A 67 16.97 6.44 -15.54
CA LYS A 67 16.42 7.16 -16.71
C LYS A 67 17.46 7.35 -17.82
N GLU A 68 18.74 7.39 -17.47
CA GLU A 68 19.83 7.58 -18.43
C GLU A 68 20.22 6.30 -19.18
N LEU A 69 19.75 5.13 -18.71
CA LEU A 69 20.00 3.82 -19.33
C LEU A 69 19.30 3.71 -20.68
N ALA A 70 19.91 2.94 -21.60
CA ALA A 70 19.38 2.74 -22.95
C ALA A 70 17.94 2.18 -22.97
N LEU A 71 17.61 1.30 -22.03
CA LEU A 71 16.26 0.77 -21.84
C LEU A 71 15.23 1.90 -21.64
N PHE A 72 15.48 2.79 -20.69
CA PHE A 72 14.56 3.87 -20.31
C PHE A 72 14.49 4.98 -21.37
N LYS A 73 15.54 5.14 -22.18
CA LYS A 73 15.53 6.08 -23.31
C LYS A 73 14.81 5.55 -24.55
N GLN A 74 14.88 4.25 -24.81
CA GLN A 74 14.32 3.64 -26.04
C GLN A 74 12.92 3.08 -25.85
N ILE A 75 12.55 2.69 -24.62
CA ILE A 75 11.24 2.13 -24.26
C ILE A 75 10.60 3.05 -23.22
N THR A 76 10.07 4.20 -23.64
CA THR A 76 9.49 5.20 -22.74
C THR A 76 8.25 4.69 -22.01
N GLU A 77 7.60 3.64 -22.53
CA GLU A 77 6.47 2.97 -21.88
C GLU A 77 6.84 2.42 -20.49
N ILE A 78 8.13 2.18 -20.23
CA ILE A 78 8.61 1.79 -18.91
C ILE A 78 8.32 2.85 -17.84
N TYR A 79 8.24 4.15 -18.19
CA TYR A 79 7.87 5.20 -17.24
C TYR A 79 6.40 5.12 -16.84
N VAL A 80 5.53 4.61 -17.73
CA VAL A 80 4.14 4.29 -17.38
C VAL A 80 4.08 3.08 -16.44
N LEU A 81 4.97 2.11 -16.66
CA LEU A 81 5.08 0.90 -15.85
C LEU A 81 5.63 1.19 -14.44
N VAL A 82 6.54 2.17 -14.28
CA VAL A 82 7.21 2.45 -13.01
C VAL A 82 6.21 2.71 -11.87
N PRO A 83 5.28 3.68 -11.93
CA PRO A 83 4.34 3.89 -10.83
C PRO A 83 3.41 2.71 -10.58
N ALA A 84 3.04 1.95 -11.62
CA ALA A 84 2.23 0.75 -11.46
C ALA A 84 2.96 -0.34 -10.64
N LEU A 85 4.26 -0.52 -10.87
CA LEU A 85 5.09 -1.45 -10.10
C LEU A 85 5.41 -0.91 -8.70
N LEU A 86 5.68 0.38 -8.55
CA LEU A 86 5.89 0.98 -7.22
C LEU A 86 4.63 0.92 -6.36
N GLY A 87 3.45 1.05 -6.97
CA GLY A 87 2.16 0.87 -6.30
C GLY A 87 1.96 -0.54 -5.71
N LEU A 88 2.73 -1.55 -6.16
CA LEU A 88 2.70 -2.89 -5.55
C LEU A 88 3.06 -2.86 -4.07
N LYS A 89 3.86 -1.88 -3.60
CA LYS A 89 4.15 -1.75 -2.17
C LYS A 89 2.88 -1.52 -1.36
N GLY A 90 2.00 -0.64 -1.81
CA GLY A 90 0.76 -0.31 -1.12
C GLY A 90 -0.24 -1.44 -1.25
N ASN A 91 -0.29 -2.03 -2.43
CA ASN A 91 -1.28 -3.06 -2.77
C ASN A 91 -0.98 -4.42 -2.11
N LEU A 92 0.29 -4.81 -2.07
CA LEU A 92 0.71 -6.17 -1.74
C LEU A 92 1.52 -6.23 -0.45
N GLU A 93 2.52 -5.35 -0.30
CA GLU A 93 3.50 -5.45 0.79
C GLU A 93 2.98 -4.84 2.08
N MET A 94 2.35 -3.67 2.01
CA MET A 94 1.69 -3.05 3.15
C MET A 94 0.48 -3.85 3.60
N THR A 95 -0.29 -4.44 2.67
CA THR A 95 -1.41 -5.32 3.02
C THR A 95 -0.94 -6.65 3.62
N LEU A 96 0.18 -7.21 3.13
CA LEU A 96 0.88 -8.32 3.78
C LEU A 96 1.29 -7.97 5.21
N ALA A 97 1.98 -6.83 5.37
CA ALA A 97 2.52 -6.38 6.64
C ALA A 97 1.40 -6.14 7.66
N SER A 98 0.36 -5.41 7.27
CA SER A 98 -0.83 -5.17 8.09
C SER A 98 -1.49 -6.48 8.52
N ARG A 99 -1.77 -7.41 7.58
CA ARG A 99 -2.39 -8.71 7.93
C ARG A 99 -1.55 -9.51 8.93
N LEU A 100 -0.24 -9.62 8.69
CA LEU A 100 0.65 -10.36 9.59
C LEU A 100 0.82 -9.66 10.94
N SER A 101 0.89 -8.34 10.99
CA SER A 101 0.92 -7.57 12.23
C SER A 101 -0.36 -7.75 13.05
N THR A 102 -1.53 -7.71 12.40
CA THR A 102 -2.82 -7.97 13.07
C THR A 102 -2.84 -9.38 13.68
N GLN A 103 -2.35 -10.39 12.95
CA GLN A 103 -2.25 -11.75 13.50
C GLN A 103 -1.23 -11.87 14.64
N ALA A 104 -0.13 -11.10 14.61
CA ALA A 104 0.82 -11.01 15.71
C ALA A 104 0.19 -10.41 16.96
N ASN A 105 -0.52 -9.29 16.81
CA ASN A 105 -1.18 -8.56 17.89
C ASN A 105 -2.34 -9.34 18.53
N ILE A 106 -3.04 -10.19 17.76
CA ILE A 106 -4.10 -11.08 18.27
C ILE A 106 -3.52 -12.34 18.96
N GLY A 107 -2.22 -12.60 18.87
CA GLY A 107 -1.55 -13.74 19.51
C GLY A 107 -1.57 -15.05 18.69
N ASN A 108 -2.02 -15.01 17.43
CA ASN A 108 -2.06 -16.19 16.57
C ASN A 108 -0.67 -16.66 16.09
N MET A 109 0.37 -15.84 16.26
CA MET A 109 1.76 -16.15 15.88
C MET A 109 2.54 -17.02 16.89
N ASP A 110 1.97 -17.33 18.05
CA ASP A 110 2.68 -18.08 19.09
C ASP A 110 2.85 -19.57 18.75
N LYS A 111 1.92 -20.13 17.98
CA LYS A 111 1.96 -21.52 17.52
C LYS A 111 2.79 -21.63 16.24
N ARG A 112 3.79 -22.52 16.23
CA ARG A 112 4.70 -22.71 15.09
C ARG A 112 3.98 -23.13 13.80
N ASP A 113 2.96 -23.99 13.90
CA ASP A 113 2.24 -24.47 12.72
C ASP A 113 1.35 -23.39 12.10
N GLU A 114 0.69 -22.58 12.94
CA GLU A 114 -0.08 -21.41 12.49
C GLU A 114 0.83 -20.37 11.85
N LEU A 115 1.99 -20.09 12.47
CA LEU A 115 2.99 -19.18 11.91
C LEU A 115 3.47 -19.65 10.53
N LYS A 116 3.81 -20.93 10.38
CA LYS A 116 4.20 -21.50 9.08
C LYS A 116 3.09 -21.38 8.05
N SER A 117 1.85 -21.71 8.43
CA SER A 117 0.70 -21.61 7.54
C SER A 117 0.45 -20.15 7.10
N MET A 118 0.57 -19.18 8.00
CA MET A 118 0.44 -17.76 7.68
C MET A 118 1.52 -17.29 6.72
N ILE A 119 2.78 -17.64 6.98
CA ILE A 119 3.93 -17.24 6.13
C ILE A 119 3.77 -17.82 4.73
N ILE A 120 3.56 -19.13 4.61
CA ILE A 120 3.46 -19.81 3.31
C ILE A 120 2.26 -19.30 2.53
N GLY A 121 1.09 -19.17 3.17
CA GLY A 121 -0.12 -18.69 2.51
C GLY A 121 0.05 -17.30 1.93
N ASN A 122 0.65 -16.40 2.71
CA ASN A 122 0.87 -15.03 2.28
C ASN A 122 1.95 -14.90 1.19
N ILE A 123 3.03 -15.70 1.24
CA ILE A 123 4.02 -15.74 0.15
C ILE A 123 3.39 -16.26 -1.15
N VAL A 124 2.55 -17.30 -1.07
CA VAL A 124 1.84 -17.81 -2.25
C VAL A 124 0.92 -16.74 -2.84
N LEU A 125 0.14 -16.08 -1.98
CA LEU A 125 -0.78 -15.03 -2.43
C LEU A 125 -0.03 -13.85 -3.05
N ILE A 126 1.07 -13.39 -2.44
CA ILE A 126 1.82 -12.24 -2.96
C ILE A 126 2.44 -12.56 -4.32
N GLN A 127 2.95 -13.78 -4.52
CA GLN A 127 3.51 -14.20 -5.81
C GLN A 127 2.43 -14.28 -6.89
N LEU A 128 1.23 -14.77 -6.56
CA LEU A 128 0.09 -14.76 -7.46
C LEU A 128 -0.29 -13.34 -7.88
N GLN A 129 -0.47 -12.45 -6.89
CA GLN A 129 -0.88 -11.07 -7.15
C GLN A 129 0.19 -10.30 -7.92
N ALA A 130 1.47 -10.43 -7.53
CA ALA A 130 2.59 -9.79 -8.22
C ALA A 130 2.71 -10.24 -9.68
N THR A 131 2.54 -11.55 -9.94
CA THR A 131 2.57 -12.08 -11.32
C THR A 131 1.45 -11.49 -12.18
N VAL A 132 0.21 -11.53 -11.67
CA VAL A 132 -0.97 -11.04 -12.41
C VAL A 132 -0.89 -9.53 -12.62
N VAL A 133 -0.60 -8.77 -11.56
CA VAL A 133 -0.55 -7.32 -11.61
C VAL A 133 0.63 -6.83 -12.45
N GLY A 134 1.81 -7.46 -12.34
CA GLY A 134 2.95 -7.14 -13.19
C GLY A 134 2.66 -7.38 -14.67
N PHE A 135 1.99 -8.49 -15.01
CA PHE A 135 1.60 -8.76 -16.39
C PHE A 135 0.57 -7.74 -16.92
N LEU A 136 -0.47 -7.45 -16.14
CA LEU A 136 -1.47 -6.45 -16.49
C LEU A 136 -0.87 -5.04 -16.62
N ALA A 137 0.05 -4.66 -15.73
CA ALA A 137 0.73 -3.38 -15.78
C ALA A 137 1.56 -3.23 -17.08
N ALA A 138 2.21 -4.30 -17.54
CA ALA A 138 2.91 -4.30 -18.83
C ALA A 138 1.95 -4.14 -20.01
N ILE A 139 0.79 -4.81 -19.99
CA ILE A 139 -0.26 -4.64 -21.00
C ILE A 139 -0.76 -3.20 -21.04
N ILE A 140 -1.08 -2.62 -19.88
CA ILE A 140 -1.59 -1.26 -19.79
C ILE A 140 -0.55 -0.27 -20.29
N SER A 141 0.70 -0.38 -19.83
CA SER A 141 1.83 0.43 -20.28
C SER A 141 1.96 0.43 -21.81
N MET A 142 1.95 -0.76 -22.45
CA MET A 142 1.96 -0.89 -23.91
C MET A 142 0.75 -0.23 -24.57
N VAL A 143 -0.46 -0.55 -24.10
CA VAL A 143 -1.71 -0.01 -24.70
C VAL A 143 -1.71 1.52 -24.63
N THR A 144 -1.36 2.09 -23.48
CA THR A 144 -1.37 3.54 -23.29
C THR A 144 -0.26 4.26 -24.02
N GLY A 145 0.91 3.64 -24.21
CA GLY A 145 2.02 4.22 -24.96
C GLY A 145 1.82 4.13 -26.48
N TRP A 146 1.28 3.02 -26.97
CA TRP A 146 1.27 2.69 -28.40
C TRP A 146 -0.01 3.07 -29.13
N VAL A 147 -1.17 2.93 -28.49
CA VAL A 147 -2.45 3.24 -29.15
C VAL A 147 -2.49 4.70 -29.65
N PRO A 148 -2.04 5.71 -28.89
CA PRO A 148 -2.01 7.09 -29.38
C PRO A 148 -1.04 7.33 -30.55
N GLN A 149 0.06 6.57 -30.62
CA GLN A 149 1.12 6.75 -31.61
C GLN A 149 0.98 5.85 -32.85
N GLY A 150 0.11 4.83 -32.80
CA GLY A 150 -0.06 3.86 -33.87
C GLY A 150 1.17 2.97 -34.11
N GLN A 151 2.04 2.80 -33.11
CA GLN A 151 3.26 2.00 -33.22
C GLN A 151 3.10 0.67 -32.49
N PHE A 152 3.51 -0.44 -33.11
CA PHE A 152 3.57 -1.74 -32.43
C PHE A 152 4.96 -2.33 -32.58
N ASN A 153 5.63 -2.58 -31.46
CA ASN A 153 6.96 -3.18 -31.45
C ASN A 153 6.98 -4.43 -30.57
N LEU A 154 7.03 -5.60 -31.22
CA LEU A 154 7.06 -6.89 -30.53
C LEU A 154 8.26 -7.01 -29.59
N ARG A 155 9.42 -6.43 -29.91
CA ARG A 155 10.61 -6.50 -29.05
C ARG A 155 10.37 -5.74 -27.75
N HIS A 156 9.82 -4.53 -27.85
CA HIS A 156 9.47 -3.74 -26.67
C HIS A 156 8.40 -4.47 -25.84
N ALA A 157 7.43 -5.12 -26.49
CA ALA A 157 6.41 -5.91 -25.81
C ALA A 157 7.00 -7.02 -24.96
N LEU A 158 7.93 -7.78 -25.55
CA LEU A 158 8.58 -8.89 -24.86
C LEU A 158 9.44 -8.41 -23.69
N VAL A 159 10.22 -7.34 -23.89
CA VAL A 159 11.03 -6.75 -22.81
C VAL A 159 10.16 -6.21 -21.68
N LEU A 160 9.08 -5.48 -21.98
CA LEU A 160 8.16 -4.95 -20.96
C LEU A 160 7.46 -6.07 -20.19
N CYS A 161 6.93 -7.08 -20.87
CA CYS A 161 6.27 -8.22 -20.22
C CYS A 161 7.24 -9.03 -19.35
N SER A 162 8.42 -9.38 -19.86
CA SER A 162 9.38 -10.22 -19.13
C SER A 162 10.00 -9.46 -17.96
N SER A 163 10.36 -8.18 -18.15
CA SER A 163 10.90 -7.34 -17.09
C SER A 163 9.87 -7.05 -16.00
N SER A 164 8.63 -6.69 -16.37
CA SER A 164 7.57 -6.38 -15.41
C SER A 164 7.23 -7.58 -14.52
N VAL A 165 6.91 -8.74 -15.12
CA VAL A 165 6.49 -9.92 -14.35
C VAL A 165 7.61 -10.44 -13.47
N SER A 166 8.85 -10.47 -14.00
CA SER A 166 10.02 -10.89 -13.22
C SER A 166 10.32 -9.93 -12.08
N THR A 167 10.26 -8.62 -12.34
CA THR A 167 10.49 -7.59 -11.32
C THR A 167 9.45 -7.65 -10.23
N ALA A 168 8.16 -7.63 -10.59
CA ALA A 168 7.07 -7.71 -9.63
C ALA A 168 7.22 -8.96 -8.73
N SER A 169 7.48 -10.12 -9.33
CA SER A 169 7.60 -11.37 -8.58
C SER A 169 8.84 -11.39 -7.66
N VAL A 170 10.01 -11.01 -8.18
CA VAL A 170 11.27 -11.04 -7.42
C VAL A 170 11.31 -9.96 -6.33
N ALA A 171 10.90 -8.74 -6.65
CA ALA A 171 10.85 -7.63 -5.69
C ALA A 171 9.86 -7.93 -4.56
N SER A 172 8.62 -8.31 -4.89
CA SER A 172 7.62 -8.66 -3.87
C SER A 172 8.00 -9.90 -3.07
N LEU A 173 8.73 -10.88 -3.63
CA LEU A 173 9.27 -12.00 -2.84
C LEU A 173 10.33 -11.55 -1.85
N ALA A 174 11.32 -10.79 -2.32
CA ALA A 174 12.42 -10.30 -1.51
C ALA A 174 11.90 -9.46 -0.34
N LEU A 175 10.98 -8.53 -0.64
CA LEU A 175 10.36 -7.67 0.36
C LEU A 175 9.46 -8.46 1.30
N ALA A 176 8.64 -9.40 0.81
CA ALA A 176 7.83 -10.24 1.70
C ALA A 176 8.67 -10.99 2.72
N ILE A 177 9.82 -11.55 2.33
CA ILE A 177 10.75 -12.23 3.23
C ILE A 177 11.27 -11.27 4.29
N VAL A 178 11.75 -10.08 3.89
CA VAL A 178 12.22 -9.04 4.82
C VAL A 178 11.11 -8.65 5.79
N MET A 179 9.89 -8.40 5.29
CA MET A 179 8.75 -8.01 6.12
C MET A 179 8.35 -9.09 7.11
N ILE A 180 8.28 -10.34 6.68
CA ILE A 180 7.98 -11.48 7.56
C ILE A 180 9.03 -11.58 8.68
N ILE A 181 10.32 -11.48 8.35
CA ILE A 181 11.40 -11.52 9.36
C ILE A 181 11.19 -10.39 10.38
N VAL A 182 10.96 -9.17 9.91
CA VAL A 182 10.78 -7.99 10.76
C VAL A 182 9.58 -8.14 11.69
N ILE A 183 8.45 -8.64 11.19
CA ILE A 183 7.23 -8.84 11.98
C ILE A 183 7.45 -9.93 13.03
N VAL A 184 8.04 -11.07 12.65
CA VAL A 184 8.31 -12.17 13.59
C VAL A 184 9.30 -11.75 14.67
N VAL A 185 10.37 -11.03 14.31
CA VAL A 185 11.36 -10.52 15.27
C VAL A 185 10.73 -9.47 16.19
N SER A 186 9.93 -8.55 15.65
CA SER A 186 9.24 -7.52 16.45
C SER A 186 8.30 -8.16 17.47
N HIS A 187 7.52 -9.17 17.06
CA HIS A 187 6.66 -9.95 17.95
C HIS A 187 7.46 -10.64 19.06
N ARG A 188 8.58 -11.27 18.73
CA ARG A 188 9.47 -11.92 19.72
C ARG A 188 10.08 -10.92 20.71
N CYS A 189 10.37 -9.71 20.25
CA CYS A 189 10.91 -8.63 21.07
C CYS A 189 9.83 -7.84 21.84
N LYS A 190 8.53 -8.21 21.73
CA LYS A 190 7.38 -7.49 22.31
C LYS A 190 7.27 -6.03 21.85
N ILE A 191 7.72 -5.75 20.62
CA ILE A 191 7.52 -4.46 19.96
C ILE A 191 6.36 -4.63 18.98
N ASN A 192 5.44 -3.66 18.92
CA ASN A 192 4.34 -3.71 17.98
C ASN A 192 4.89 -3.72 16.54
N PRO A 193 4.67 -4.79 15.75
CA PRO A 193 5.17 -4.87 14.38
C PRO A 193 4.64 -3.77 13.47
N ASP A 194 3.46 -3.19 13.71
CA ASP A 194 2.92 -2.08 12.90
C ASP A 194 3.82 -0.85 12.88
N ASN A 195 4.57 -0.62 13.97
CA ASN A 195 5.43 0.55 14.12
C ASN A 195 6.75 0.42 13.34
N ILE A 196 7.13 -0.79 12.95
CA ILE A 196 8.41 -1.07 12.26
C ILE A 196 8.17 -1.57 10.84
N ALA A 197 7.13 -2.38 10.64
CA ALA A 197 6.91 -3.08 9.38
C ALA A 197 6.46 -2.12 8.26
N THR A 198 5.38 -1.37 8.47
CA THR A 198 4.83 -0.44 7.46
C THR A 198 5.85 0.59 6.93
N PRO A 199 6.65 1.24 7.78
CA PRO A 199 7.68 2.20 7.34
C PRO A 199 8.87 1.54 6.63
N LEU A 200 9.25 0.32 7.04
CA LEU A 200 10.33 -0.41 6.39
C LEU A 200 9.89 -0.94 5.02
N ALA A 201 8.66 -1.47 4.92
CA ALA A 201 8.04 -1.82 3.64
C ALA A 201 8.05 -0.61 2.70
N ALA A 202 7.69 0.55 3.22
CA ALA A 202 7.70 1.77 2.44
C ALA A 202 9.10 2.20 1.97
N SER A 203 10.12 2.11 2.83
CA SER A 203 11.47 2.57 2.50
C SER A 203 12.17 1.66 1.48
N LEU A 204 12.03 0.34 1.66
CA LEU A 204 12.68 -0.66 0.83
C LEU A 204 11.88 -0.97 -0.43
N GLY A 205 10.55 -0.80 -0.39
CA GLY A 205 9.62 -1.13 -1.48
C GLY A 205 10.03 -0.51 -2.81
N ASP A 206 10.05 0.82 -2.86
CA ASP A 206 10.36 1.53 -4.10
C ASP A 206 11.80 1.32 -4.55
N LEU A 207 12.73 1.37 -3.59
CA LEU A 207 14.16 1.22 -3.87
C LEU A 207 14.46 -0.14 -4.50
N THR A 208 13.97 -1.21 -3.91
CA THR A 208 14.21 -2.57 -4.40
C THR A 208 13.48 -2.82 -5.73
N THR A 209 12.23 -2.37 -5.87
CA THR A 209 11.46 -2.54 -7.10
C THR A 209 12.11 -1.81 -8.27
N LEU A 210 12.52 -0.55 -8.12
CA LEU A 210 13.21 0.21 -9.17
C LEU A 210 14.57 -0.39 -9.51
N SER A 211 15.34 -0.80 -8.51
CA SER A 211 16.68 -1.39 -8.72
C SER A 211 16.58 -2.71 -9.49
N ILE A 212 15.62 -3.56 -9.12
CA ILE A 212 15.37 -4.84 -9.79
C ILE A 212 14.82 -4.59 -11.20
N LEU A 213 13.92 -3.62 -11.40
CA LEU A 213 13.39 -3.26 -12.71
C LEU A 213 14.51 -2.84 -13.67
N ALA A 214 15.39 -1.96 -13.21
CA ALA A 214 16.51 -1.47 -14.01
C ALA A 214 17.50 -2.60 -14.35
N GLY A 215 17.80 -3.47 -13.38
CA GLY A 215 18.69 -4.61 -13.60
C GLY A 215 18.12 -5.66 -14.54
N ILE A 216 16.92 -6.18 -14.24
CA ILE A 216 16.27 -7.24 -15.03
C ILE A 216 15.85 -6.70 -16.40
N GLY A 217 15.26 -5.51 -16.44
CA GLY A 217 14.88 -4.85 -17.70
C GLY A 217 16.10 -4.58 -18.58
N GLY A 218 17.19 -4.08 -18.00
CA GLY A 218 18.44 -3.84 -18.72
C GLY A 218 19.04 -5.13 -19.27
N LEU A 219 18.99 -6.23 -18.51
CA LEU A 219 19.42 -7.55 -18.98
C LEU A 219 18.57 -7.99 -20.17
N PHE A 220 17.24 -7.97 -20.05
CA PHE A 220 16.33 -8.37 -21.14
C PHE A 220 16.53 -7.52 -22.39
N PHE A 221 16.74 -6.22 -22.23
CA PHE A 221 17.01 -5.30 -23.31
C PHE A 221 18.31 -5.63 -24.06
N GLN A 222 19.37 -6.05 -23.37
CA GLN A 222 20.63 -6.44 -24.01
C GLN A 222 20.56 -7.78 -24.74
N ILE A 223 19.75 -8.73 -24.23
CA ILE A 223 19.68 -10.08 -24.80
C ILE A 223 18.60 -10.25 -25.87
N ILE A 224 17.63 -9.33 -25.99
CA ILE A 224 16.45 -9.50 -26.86
C ILE A 224 16.81 -9.76 -28.33
N ASP A 225 17.89 -9.15 -28.81
CA ASP A 225 18.34 -9.25 -30.20
C ASP A 225 18.98 -10.62 -30.50
N ASN A 226 19.60 -11.26 -29.51
CA ASN A 226 20.26 -12.55 -29.67
C ASN A 226 19.41 -13.74 -29.21
N TYR A 227 18.54 -13.53 -28.21
CA TYR A 227 17.84 -14.60 -27.49
C TYR A 227 16.36 -14.23 -27.24
N THR A 228 15.61 -13.94 -28.31
CA THR A 228 14.19 -13.56 -28.21
C THR A 228 13.29 -14.61 -27.51
N TRP A 229 13.69 -15.89 -27.55
CA TRP A 229 12.95 -16.97 -26.88
C TRP A 229 13.00 -16.88 -25.34
N LEU A 230 14.04 -16.24 -24.77
CA LEU A 230 14.25 -16.22 -23.32
C LEU A 230 13.23 -15.32 -22.58
N PRO A 231 12.97 -14.06 -23.00
CA PRO A 231 11.84 -13.27 -22.48
C PRO A 231 10.50 -14.00 -22.56
N ILE A 232 10.21 -14.66 -23.70
CA ILE A 232 8.98 -15.42 -23.90
C ILE A 232 8.89 -16.58 -22.90
N ALA A 233 9.98 -17.35 -22.76
CA ALA A 233 10.03 -18.49 -21.84
C ALA A 233 9.83 -18.05 -20.39
N ILE A 234 10.45 -16.94 -19.97
CA ILE A 234 10.33 -16.42 -18.60
C ILE A 234 8.91 -15.90 -18.34
N THR A 235 8.34 -15.09 -19.23
CA THR A 235 6.96 -14.63 -19.08
C THR A 235 5.99 -15.82 -19.03
N THR A 236 6.15 -16.79 -19.93
CA THR A 236 5.32 -18.00 -19.96
C THR A 236 5.46 -18.80 -18.67
N PHE A 237 6.68 -18.99 -18.16
CA PHE A 237 6.94 -19.68 -16.90
C PHE A 237 6.13 -19.05 -15.75
N PHE A 238 6.24 -17.73 -15.54
CA PHE A 238 5.48 -17.06 -14.48
C PHE A 238 3.96 -17.20 -14.68
N LEU A 239 3.45 -17.04 -15.90
CA LEU A 239 2.01 -17.20 -16.17
C LEU A 239 1.53 -18.63 -15.89
N THR A 240 2.34 -19.65 -16.17
CA THR A 240 1.99 -21.05 -15.86
C THR A 240 2.00 -21.37 -14.36
N LEU A 241 2.65 -20.55 -13.53
CA LEU A 241 2.61 -20.69 -12.07
C LEU A 241 1.31 -20.17 -11.44
N ILE A 242 0.56 -19.31 -12.15
CA ILE A 242 -0.73 -18.76 -11.66
C ILE A 242 -1.68 -19.86 -11.13
N PRO A 243 -2.04 -20.90 -11.90
CA PRO A 243 -2.92 -21.95 -11.40
C PRO A 243 -2.35 -22.68 -10.17
N VAL A 244 -1.03 -22.86 -10.11
CA VAL A 244 -0.35 -23.48 -8.97
C VAL A 244 -0.56 -22.61 -7.72
N TRP A 245 -0.31 -21.31 -7.81
CA TRP A 245 -0.51 -20.40 -6.69
C TRP A 245 -1.97 -20.31 -6.25
N ILE A 246 -2.92 -20.30 -7.19
CA ILE A 246 -4.37 -20.32 -6.88
C ILE A 246 -4.73 -21.56 -6.06
N ILE A 247 -4.25 -22.75 -6.44
CA ILE A 247 -4.53 -24.00 -5.73
C ILE A 247 -3.99 -23.94 -4.29
N PHE A 248 -2.76 -23.46 -4.10
CA PHE A 248 -2.16 -23.35 -2.77
C PHE A 248 -2.81 -22.27 -1.90
N ALA A 249 -3.13 -21.09 -2.48
CA ALA A 249 -3.79 -20.01 -1.76
C ALA A 249 -5.21 -20.42 -1.31
N LYS A 250 -5.97 -21.09 -2.19
CA LYS A 250 -7.34 -21.55 -1.87
C LYS A 250 -7.38 -22.57 -0.73
N ARG A 251 -6.32 -23.37 -0.57
CA ARG A 251 -6.21 -24.37 0.52
C ARG A 251 -5.82 -23.76 1.86
N ASN A 252 -5.37 -22.50 1.89
CA ASN A 252 -4.85 -21.88 3.09
C ASN A 252 -5.89 -20.96 3.74
N LYS A 253 -6.29 -21.29 4.98
CA LYS A 253 -7.34 -20.58 5.73
C LYS A 253 -7.08 -19.08 5.93
N TYR A 254 -5.82 -18.64 5.93
CA TYR A 254 -5.46 -17.25 6.20
C TYR A 254 -5.54 -16.33 4.98
N VAL A 255 -5.53 -16.90 3.78
CA VAL A 255 -5.46 -16.12 2.52
C VAL A 255 -6.59 -16.45 1.55
N SER A 256 -7.36 -17.50 1.79
CA SER A 256 -8.45 -17.92 0.89
C SER A 256 -9.50 -16.83 0.68
N ASP A 257 -9.89 -16.08 1.72
CA ASP A 257 -10.84 -14.98 1.59
C ASP A 257 -10.27 -13.82 0.76
N VAL A 258 -8.99 -13.49 0.98
CA VAL A 258 -8.29 -12.44 0.23
C VAL A 258 -8.11 -12.84 -1.24
N LEU A 259 -7.89 -14.12 -1.54
CA LEU A 259 -7.84 -14.63 -2.91
C LEU A 259 -9.18 -14.42 -3.65
N ILE A 260 -10.32 -14.51 -2.96
CA ILE A 260 -11.64 -14.42 -3.60
C ILE A 260 -12.07 -12.96 -3.73
N HIS A 261 -11.89 -12.16 -2.67
CA HIS A 261 -12.45 -10.80 -2.58
C HIS A 261 -11.43 -9.68 -2.79
N GLY A 262 -10.12 -9.97 -2.77
CA GLY A 262 -9.05 -8.96 -2.79
C GLY A 262 -8.64 -8.43 -4.17
N TRP A 263 -9.25 -8.89 -5.26
CA TRP A 263 -8.84 -8.47 -6.61
C TRP A 263 -9.29 -7.06 -6.98
N SER A 264 -10.48 -6.65 -6.55
CA SER A 264 -11.03 -5.34 -6.92
C SER A 264 -10.13 -4.19 -6.47
N PRO A 265 -9.65 -4.12 -5.20
CA PRO A 265 -8.74 -3.05 -4.78
C PRO A 265 -7.40 -3.11 -5.50
N VAL A 266 -6.82 -4.31 -5.65
CA VAL A 266 -5.48 -4.48 -6.23
C VAL A 266 -5.44 -4.09 -7.71
N ILE A 267 -6.41 -4.56 -8.51
CA ILE A 267 -6.46 -4.24 -9.94
C ILE A 267 -6.80 -2.77 -10.15
N SER A 268 -7.79 -2.23 -9.41
CA SER A 268 -8.20 -0.83 -9.54
C SER A 268 -7.08 0.14 -9.14
N ALA A 269 -6.38 -0.16 -8.04
CA ALA A 269 -5.21 0.61 -7.60
C ALA A 269 -4.13 0.62 -8.69
N MET A 270 -3.83 -0.53 -9.31
CA MET A 270 -2.86 -0.58 -10.40
C MET A 270 -3.27 0.28 -11.61
N PHE A 271 -4.55 0.30 -12.00
CA PHE A 271 -5.03 1.20 -13.05
C PHE A 271 -4.86 2.69 -12.69
N ILE A 272 -5.15 3.06 -11.44
CA ILE A 272 -4.98 4.44 -10.96
C ILE A 272 -3.49 4.82 -10.95
N SER A 273 -2.60 3.98 -10.41
CA SER A 273 -1.15 4.24 -10.42
C SER A 273 -0.59 4.31 -11.85
N SER A 274 -1.08 3.47 -12.78
CA SER A 274 -0.70 3.54 -14.20
C SER A 274 -1.07 4.88 -14.85
N THR A 275 -2.18 5.49 -14.44
CA THR A 275 -2.56 6.85 -14.87
C THR A 275 -1.54 7.88 -14.37
N GLY A 276 -1.04 7.72 -13.13
CA GLY A 276 0.09 8.50 -12.62
C GLY A 276 1.37 8.28 -13.44
N GLY A 277 1.61 7.06 -13.92
CA GLY A 277 2.67 6.71 -14.86
C GLY A 277 2.65 7.50 -16.17
N LEU A 278 1.48 7.77 -16.73
CA LEU A 278 1.36 8.61 -17.93
C LEU A 278 1.75 10.06 -17.67
N ILE A 279 1.38 10.59 -16.51
CA ILE A 279 1.81 11.93 -16.09
C ILE A 279 3.33 11.95 -15.88
N LEU A 280 3.88 10.89 -15.27
CA LEU A 280 5.32 10.77 -15.03
C LEU A 280 6.12 10.74 -16.33
N ASP A 281 5.69 9.95 -17.32
CA ASP A 281 6.34 9.89 -18.63
C ASP A 281 6.41 11.28 -19.28
N PHE A 282 5.27 11.98 -19.34
CA PHE A 282 5.21 13.36 -19.84
C PHE A 282 6.14 14.30 -19.07
N ALA A 283 6.15 14.21 -17.74
CA ALA A 283 6.89 15.10 -16.88
C ALA A 283 8.41 14.89 -16.99
N LEU A 284 8.87 13.63 -17.07
CA LEU A 284 10.29 13.29 -17.21
C LEU A 284 10.87 13.71 -18.57
N GLN A 285 10.06 13.70 -19.63
CA GLN A 285 10.48 14.19 -20.94
C GLN A 285 10.65 15.72 -20.96
N LYS A 286 9.99 16.45 -20.05
CA LYS A 286 9.99 17.93 -20.01
C LYS A 286 10.89 18.54 -18.96
N PHE A 287 11.04 17.89 -17.81
CA PHE A 287 11.65 18.51 -16.62
C PHE A 287 12.81 17.68 -16.09
N LEU A 288 14.02 18.27 -16.14
CA LEU A 288 15.20 17.70 -15.51
C LEU A 288 15.05 17.72 -13.97
N GLY A 289 15.50 16.66 -13.30
CA GLY A 289 15.50 16.56 -11.84
C GLY A 289 14.15 16.19 -11.21
N LEU A 290 13.05 16.15 -11.97
CA LEU A 290 11.73 15.74 -11.44
C LEU A 290 11.73 14.31 -10.91
N ALA A 291 12.51 13.42 -11.53
CA ALA A 291 12.56 12.00 -11.18
C ALA A 291 12.96 11.76 -9.72
N VAL A 292 13.89 12.55 -9.19
CA VAL A 292 14.37 12.40 -7.80
C VAL A 292 13.28 12.71 -6.79
N PHE A 293 12.40 13.67 -7.09
CA PHE A 293 11.34 14.10 -6.19
C PHE A 293 10.08 13.22 -6.25
N GLN A 294 9.88 12.47 -7.34
CA GLN A 294 8.65 11.70 -7.56
C GLN A 294 8.44 10.62 -6.49
N PRO A 295 9.42 9.74 -6.18
CA PRO A 295 9.21 8.76 -5.13
C PRO A 295 8.90 9.45 -3.81
N VAL A 296 9.69 10.46 -3.40
CA VAL A 296 9.44 11.19 -2.13
C VAL A 296 8.03 11.78 -2.06
N MET A 297 7.55 12.44 -3.12
CA MET A 297 6.20 13.02 -3.15
C MET A 297 5.12 11.94 -3.00
N ASN A 298 5.20 10.88 -3.80
CA ASN A 298 4.18 9.83 -3.81
C ASN A 298 4.23 8.97 -2.54
N GLY A 299 5.41 8.48 -2.18
CA GLY A 299 5.56 7.56 -1.06
C GLY A 299 5.32 8.19 0.29
N VAL A 300 5.82 9.40 0.56
CA VAL A 300 5.59 10.03 1.87
C VAL A 300 4.09 10.21 2.13
N GLY A 301 3.34 10.71 1.14
CA GLY A 301 1.89 10.84 1.25
C GLY A 301 1.15 9.51 1.39
N GLY A 302 1.46 8.54 0.53
CA GLY A 302 0.85 7.21 0.58
C GLY A 302 1.11 6.48 1.91
N ASN A 303 2.33 6.59 2.44
CA ASN A 303 2.72 5.96 3.70
C ASN A 303 1.97 6.55 4.90
N LEU A 304 1.87 7.88 4.98
CA LEU A 304 1.14 8.55 6.06
C LEU A 304 -0.35 8.17 6.03
N ALA A 305 -0.94 8.08 4.83
CA ALA A 305 -2.30 7.63 4.64
C ALA A 305 -2.49 6.15 5.05
N ALA A 306 -1.54 5.28 4.72
CA ALA A 306 -1.55 3.87 5.11
C ALA A 306 -1.43 3.70 6.64
N VAL A 307 -0.55 4.47 7.30
CA VAL A 307 -0.43 4.48 8.77
C VAL A 307 -1.74 4.93 9.42
N GLN A 308 -2.35 6.01 8.92
CA GLN A 308 -3.64 6.48 9.44
C GLN A 308 -4.75 5.41 9.26
N THR A 309 -4.78 4.77 8.09
CA THR A 309 -5.75 3.73 7.74
C THR A 309 -5.62 2.51 8.64
N SER A 310 -4.40 2.00 8.81
CA SER A 310 -4.13 0.84 9.66
C SER A 310 -4.49 1.10 11.14
N ARG A 311 -4.21 2.31 11.65
CA ARG A 311 -4.59 2.67 13.03
C ARG A 311 -6.10 2.75 13.20
N LEU A 312 -6.82 3.34 12.23
CA LEU A 312 -8.28 3.40 12.26
C LEU A 312 -8.91 2.01 12.12
N SER A 313 -8.40 1.16 11.22
CA SER A 313 -8.84 -0.24 11.07
C SER A 313 -8.61 -1.04 12.35
N THR A 314 -7.42 -0.94 12.95
CA THR A 314 -7.08 -1.62 14.21
C THR A 314 -7.99 -1.20 15.35
N ALA A 315 -8.31 0.10 15.45
CA ALA A 315 -9.23 0.61 16.47
C ALA A 315 -10.65 0.04 16.32
N LEU A 316 -11.13 -0.16 15.08
CA LEU A 316 -12.42 -0.77 14.80
C LEU A 316 -12.43 -2.27 15.11
N HIS A 317 -11.38 -3.01 14.70
CA HIS A 317 -11.23 -4.45 15.01
C HIS A 317 -11.10 -4.75 16.51
N GLN A 318 -10.64 -3.79 17.31
CA GLN A 318 -10.64 -3.91 18.77
C GLN A 318 -12.05 -3.80 19.40
N GLN A 319 -12.98 -3.13 18.71
CA GLN A 319 -14.33 -2.86 19.22
C GLN A 319 -15.37 -3.86 18.72
N GLY A 320 -15.18 -4.43 17.53
CA GLY A 320 -16.13 -5.35 16.92
C GLY A 320 -15.59 -5.99 15.66
N LYS A 321 -16.49 -6.65 14.93
CA LYS A 321 -16.21 -7.24 13.61
C LYS A 321 -16.69 -6.29 12.50
N PRO A 322 -16.13 -6.40 11.29
CA PRO A 322 -16.63 -5.64 10.14
C PRO A 322 -18.15 -5.77 10.00
N GLY A 323 -18.85 -4.65 9.87
CA GLY A 323 -20.31 -4.57 9.79
C GLY A 323 -21.01 -4.33 11.14
N ASP A 324 -20.31 -4.46 12.27
CA ASP A 324 -20.86 -4.10 13.57
C ASP A 324 -20.98 -2.57 13.70
N TYR A 325 -22.14 -2.11 14.20
CA TYR A 325 -22.40 -0.70 14.46
C TYR A 325 -21.83 -0.33 15.83
N CYS A 326 -20.75 0.46 15.85
CA CYS A 326 -20.21 0.98 17.11
C CYS A 326 -21.06 2.16 17.60
N ASP A 327 -21.85 1.94 18.67
CA ASP A 327 -22.68 2.95 19.35
C ASP A 327 -21.88 3.94 20.23
N ASN A 328 -20.54 3.91 20.22
CA ASN A 328 -19.73 4.77 21.09
C ASN A 328 -19.33 6.10 20.40
N ASP A 329 -19.69 7.22 21.04
CA ASP A 329 -19.53 8.61 20.56
C ASP A 329 -18.09 9.02 20.17
N ASP A 330 -17.07 8.38 20.76
CA ASP A 330 -15.66 8.73 20.54
C ASP A 330 -15.19 8.45 19.10
N TYR A 331 -15.65 7.35 18.48
CA TYR A 331 -15.33 6.97 17.10
C TYR A 331 -16.50 7.15 16.12
N SER A 332 -17.61 7.73 16.58
CA SER A 332 -18.83 8.01 15.80
C SER A 332 -18.65 9.02 14.62
N SER A 333 -17.42 9.35 14.25
CA SER A 333 -17.10 9.99 12.97
C SER A 333 -16.84 8.97 11.86
N ALA A 334 -16.58 7.70 12.20
CA ALA A 334 -16.64 6.59 11.26
C ALA A 334 -18.09 6.23 10.86
N THR A 335 -19.08 6.95 11.41
CA THR A 335 -20.50 6.73 11.15
C THR A 335 -21.22 7.87 10.41
N SER A 336 -20.52 8.89 9.91
CA SER A 336 -21.16 9.86 9.00
C SER A 336 -20.14 10.53 8.10
N CYS A 337 -20.57 10.95 6.89
CA CYS A 337 -19.77 11.71 5.94
C CYS A 337 -19.22 12.97 6.61
N SER A 338 -18.04 12.84 7.20
CA SER A 338 -17.40 13.86 8.02
C SER A 338 -16.85 14.94 7.10
N ASN A 339 -17.36 16.17 7.19
CA ASN A 339 -16.83 17.33 6.46
C ASN A 339 -15.32 17.51 6.79
N PRO A 340 -14.45 17.95 5.86
CA PRO A 340 -13.03 18.20 6.13
C PRO A 340 -12.75 19.01 7.41
N TYR A 341 -13.64 19.92 7.80
CA TYR A 341 -13.52 20.63 9.09
C TYR A 341 -13.58 19.68 10.29
N THR A 342 -14.45 18.67 10.27
CA THR A 342 -14.53 17.67 11.36
C THR A 342 -13.33 16.74 11.39
N VAL A 343 -12.73 16.47 10.22
CA VAL A 343 -11.53 15.64 10.06
C VAL A 343 -10.28 16.33 10.60
N PHE A 344 -10.08 17.62 10.32
CA PHE A 344 -8.86 18.34 10.71
C PHE A 344 -9.00 19.26 11.92
N CYS A 345 -10.20 19.75 12.23
CA CYS A 345 -10.42 20.76 13.27
C CYS A 345 -11.18 20.26 14.50
N SER A 346 -11.52 18.97 14.59
CA SER A 346 -12.19 18.43 15.79
C SER A 346 -11.21 18.15 16.93
N LYS A 347 -11.76 18.03 18.16
CA LYS A 347 -11.00 17.65 19.37
C LYS A 347 -10.79 16.14 19.51
N LYS A 348 -11.30 15.33 18.57
CA LYS A 348 -11.21 13.86 18.60
C LYS A 348 -9.77 13.37 18.39
N SER A 349 -9.49 12.15 18.85
CA SER A 349 -8.14 11.54 18.76
C SER A 349 -7.69 11.35 17.30
N ASP A 350 -8.60 10.96 16.40
CA ASP A 350 -8.32 10.76 14.97
C ASP A 350 -7.92 12.06 14.26
N SER A 351 -8.63 13.15 14.57
CA SER A 351 -8.33 14.48 14.03
C SER A 351 -6.99 15.01 14.56
N SER A 352 -6.69 14.74 15.82
CA SER A 352 -5.40 15.08 16.42
C SER A 352 -4.26 14.30 15.75
N THR A 353 -4.44 13.02 15.45
CA THR A 353 -3.46 12.22 14.70
C THR A 353 -3.26 12.80 13.30
N ALA A 354 -4.33 13.05 12.54
CA ALA A 354 -4.22 13.60 11.18
C ALA A 354 -3.47 14.93 11.14
N ARG A 355 -3.72 15.83 12.10
CA ARG A 355 -2.96 17.08 12.26
C ARG A 355 -1.47 16.85 12.54
N VAL A 356 -1.15 15.90 13.43
CA VAL A 356 0.25 15.58 13.76
C VAL A 356 0.98 15.04 12.53
N LEU A 357 0.38 14.11 11.79
CA LEU A 357 0.98 13.56 10.57
C LEU A 357 1.20 14.65 9.50
N LEU A 358 0.22 15.54 9.31
CA LEU A 358 0.34 16.65 8.37
C LEU A 358 1.43 17.65 8.79
N LEU A 359 1.46 18.07 10.06
CA LEU A 359 2.46 19.03 10.55
C LEU A 359 3.88 18.44 10.55
N MET A 360 4.02 17.15 10.86
CA MET A 360 5.30 16.44 10.84
C MET A 360 5.87 16.32 9.42
N SER A 361 5.01 16.32 8.40
CA SER A 361 5.46 16.25 7.01
C SER A 361 6.30 17.47 6.58
N ILE A 362 6.08 18.65 7.16
CA ILE A 362 6.81 19.89 6.82
C ILE A 362 8.31 19.76 7.09
N PRO A 363 8.78 19.51 8.34
CA PRO A 363 10.20 19.31 8.60
C PRO A 363 10.76 18.08 7.88
N GLY A 364 9.93 17.04 7.68
CA GLY A 364 10.29 15.85 6.92
C GLY A 364 10.69 16.15 5.48
N HIS A 365 9.77 16.75 4.72
CA HIS A 365 10.00 17.13 3.33
C HIS A 365 11.16 18.12 3.19
N LEU A 366 11.32 19.06 4.13
CA LEU A 366 12.49 19.95 4.13
C LEU A 366 13.81 19.16 4.24
N ILE A 367 13.90 18.19 5.15
CA ILE A 367 15.08 17.33 5.27
C ILE A 367 15.31 16.53 3.98
N PHE A 368 14.25 15.95 3.41
CA PHE A 368 14.38 15.16 2.18
C PHE A 368 14.83 16.00 0.99
N ILE A 369 14.30 17.23 0.84
CA ILE A 369 14.73 18.18 -0.19
C ILE A 369 16.22 18.54 -0.02
N LEU A 370 16.65 18.84 1.21
CA LEU A 370 18.05 19.16 1.49
C LEU A 370 18.99 17.99 1.17
N LEU A 371 18.57 16.77 1.48
CA LEU A 371 19.32 15.57 1.11
C LEU A 371 19.39 15.39 -0.41
N ILE A 372 18.27 15.55 -1.11
CA ILE A 372 18.25 15.48 -2.58
C ILE A 372 19.20 16.50 -3.18
N TRP A 373 19.16 17.74 -2.68
CA TRP A 373 20.05 18.81 -3.12
C TRP A 373 21.52 18.44 -2.90
N GLN A 374 21.87 17.85 -1.76
CA GLN A 374 23.25 17.43 -1.49
C GLN A 374 23.79 16.39 -2.49
N PHE A 375 22.95 15.48 -2.98
CA PHE A 375 23.34 14.44 -3.94
C PHE A 375 23.15 14.86 -5.41
N THR A 376 22.41 15.94 -5.68
CA THR A 376 22.01 16.34 -7.05
C THR A 376 22.35 17.81 -7.36
N ALA A 377 23.23 18.42 -6.56
CA ALA A 377 23.53 19.85 -6.59
C ALA A 377 23.94 20.39 -7.97
N ASP A 378 24.57 19.55 -8.80
CA ASP A 378 25.03 19.95 -10.13
C ASP A 378 23.90 20.12 -11.16
N HIS A 379 22.71 19.55 -10.89
CA HIS A 379 21.60 19.50 -11.85
C HIS A 379 20.35 20.24 -11.38
N ILE A 380 20.23 20.55 -10.08
CA ILE A 380 19.01 21.12 -9.48
C ILE A 380 19.35 22.35 -8.62
N GLN A 381 18.98 23.54 -9.09
CA GLN A 381 19.07 24.77 -8.30
C GLN A 381 17.87 24.90 -7.36
N LEU A 382 18.12 24.93 -6.05
CA LEU A 382 17.08 25.05 -5.05
C LEU A 382 16.61 26.52 -4.92
N SER A 383 15.54 26.88 -5.63
CA SER A 383 14.89 28.20 -5.47
C SER A 383 13.92 28.20 -4.28
N TYR A 384 13.81 29.34 -3.58
CA TYR A 384 12.80 29.55 -2.54
C TYR A 384 11.37 29.31 -3.06
N SER A 385 11.09 29.68 -4.32
CA SER A 385 9.80 29.44 -4.97
C SER A 385 9.54 27.94 -5.17
N PHE A 386 10.57 27.17 -5.54
CA PHE A 386 10.48 25.72 -5.69
C PHE A 386 10.14 25.05 -4.36
N VAL A 387 10.89 25.34 -3.31
CA VAL A 387 10.66 24.75 -1.98
C VAL A 387 9.26 25.06 -1.47
N THR A 388 8.80 26.31 -1.64
CA THR A 388 7.47 26.73 -1.18
C THR A 388 6.35 26.00 -1.94
N LEU A 389 6.40 25.99 -3.28
CA LEU A 389 5.39 25.31 -4.10
C LEU A 389 5.41 23.79 -3.91
N TYR A 390 6.58 23.18 -3.79
CA TYR A 390 6.74 21.76 -3.48
C TYR A 390 6.10 21.40 -2.13
N LEU A 391 6.36 22.19 -1.08
CA LEU A 391 5.77 21.96 0.24
C LEU A 391 4.24 22.12 0.22
N VAL A 392 3.73 23.13 -0.50
CA VAL A 392 2.28 23.31 -0.68
C VAL A 392 1.68 22.10 -1.40
N ALA A 393 2.30 21.63 -2.48
CA ALA A 393 1.86 20.44 -3.21
C ALA A 393 1.83 19.19 -2.31
N ALA A 394 2.90 18.95 -1.54
CA ALA A 394 2.98 17.82 -0.61
C ALA A 394 1.89 17.89 0.48
N LEU A 395 1.69 19.07 1.08
CA LEU A 395 0.65 19.27 2.10
C LEU A 395 -0.76 19.10 1.54
N VAL A 396 -1.02 19.58 0.32
CA VAL A 396 -2.31 19.40 -0.36
C VAL A 396 -2.55 17.91 -0.63
N GLN A 397 -1.56 17.19 -1.17
CA GLN A 397 -1.66 15.76 -1.41
C GLN A 397 -1.95 14.99 -0.11
N ILE A 398 -1.14 15.19 0.93
CA ILE A 398 -1.30 14.51 2.23
C ILE A 398 -2.66 14.85 2.86
N GLY A 399 -3.08 16.11 2.80
CA GLY A 399 -4.38 16.55 3.31
C GLY A 399 -5.54 15.84 2.62
N ILE A 400 -5.50 15.71 1.29
CA ILE A 400 -6.52 14.98 0.52
C ILE A 400 -6.51 13.50 0.91
N LEU A 401 -5.34 12.87 1.01
CA LEU A 401 -5.24 11.44 1.35
C LEU A 401 -5.73 11.12 2.76
N LEU A 402 -5.37 11.92 3.76
CA LEU A 402 -5.84 11.72 5.13
C LEU A 402 -7.36 11.91 5.26
N TYR A 403 -7.93 12.83 4.49
CA TYR A 403 -9.37 13.02 4.40
C TYR A 403 -10.07 11.79 3.80
N ILE A 404 -9.60 11.32 2.65
CA ILE A 404 -10.14 10.13 1.99
C ILE A 404 -9.99 8.90 2.90
N ALA A 405 -8.89 8.77 3.64
CA ALA A 405 -8.66 7.64 4.53
C ALA A 405 -9.73 7.52 5.62
N GLN A 406 -10.08 8.62 6.29
CA GLN A 406 -11.10 8.60 7.33
C GLN A 406 -12.48 8.24 6.77
N TRP A 407 -12.83 8.80 5.62
CA TRP A 407 -14.11 8.52 4.98
C TRP A 407 -14.19 7.07 4.45
N MET A 408 -13.12 6.59 3.82
CA MET A 408 -13.14 5.29 3.16
C MET A 408 -13.10 4.14 4.15
N VAL A 409 -12.32 4.23 5.24
CA VAL A 409 -12.32 3.19 6.29
C VAL A 409 -13.69 3.05 6.92
N ALA A 410 -14.33 4.18 7.24
CA ALA A 410 -15.69 4.23 7.76
C ALA A 410 -16.70 3.57 6.80
N PHE A 411 -16.61 3.90 5.52
CA PHE A 411 -17.47 3.36 4.48
C PHE A 411 -17.29 1.85 4.28
N VAL A 412 -16.05 1.38 4.17
CA VAL A 412 -15.71 -0.04 3.97
C VAL A 412 -16.12 -0.87 5.17
N TRP A 413 -15.90 -0.38 6.39
CA TRP A 413 -16.32 -1.06 7.62
C TRP A 413 -17.83 -1.29 7.66
N ARG A 414 -18.62 -0.28 7.24
CA ARG A 414 -20.09 -0.37 7.16
C ARG A 414 -20.59 -1.40 6.15
N GLN A 415 -19.80 -1.68 5.12
CA GLN A 415 -20.12 -2.71 4.14
C GLN A 415 -19.78 -4.12 4.63
N GLY A 416 -19.31 -4.30 5.86
CA GLY A 416 -18.91 -5.60 6.39
C GLY A 416 -17.57 -6.09 5.83
N GLN A 417 -16.77 -5.19 5.27
CA GLN A 417 -15.49 -5.51 4.64
C GLN A 417 -14.33 -5.00 5.50
N ASP A 418 -13.17 -5.66 5.37
CA ASP A 418 -11.95 -5.33 6.11
C ASP A 418 -11.24 -4.12 5.48
N PRO A 419 -11.16 -2.97 6.17
CA PRO A 419 -10.52 -1.77 5.63
C PRO A 419 -9.04 -1.97 5.27
N ASP A 420 -8.31 -2.85 5.98
CA ASP A 420 -6.89 -3.09 5.70
C ASP A 420 -6.64 -3.71 4.32
N ASN A 421 -7.58 -4.50 3.81
CA ASN A 421 -7.47 -5.14 2.49
C ASN A 421 -7.90 -4.24 1.33
N ILE A 422 -8.65 -3.17 1.61
CA ILE A 422 -9.32 -2.36 0.58
C ILE A 422 -8.79 -0.93 0.56
N CYS A 423 -8.66 -0.29 1.73
CA CYS A 423 -8.39 1.13 1.81
C CYS A 423 -6.94 1.48 1.46
N ILE A 424 -5.96 0.69 1.92
CA ILE A 424 -4.54 0.95 1.69
C ILE A 424 -4.20 0.93 0.18
N PRO A 425 -4.62 -0.08 -0.62
CA PRO A 425 -4.42 -0.06 -2.07
C PRO A 425 -4.94 1.20 -2.77
N TYR A 426 -6.18 1.61 -2.46
CA TYR A 426 -6.77 2.80 -3.10
C TYR A 426 -6.07 4.09 -2.69
N LEU A 427 -5.75 4.27 -1.41
CA LEU A 427 -5.09 5.49 -0.93
C LEU A 427 -3.69 5.66 -1.50
N THR A 428 -2.93 4.58 -1.57
CA THR A 428 -1.58 4.63 -2.13
C THR A 428 -1.62 4.93 -3.62
N ALA A 429 -2.54 4.32 -4.38
CA ALA A 429 -2.69 4.62 -5.80
C ALA A 429 -3.21 6.04 -6.10
N ILE A 430 -4.19 6.53 -5.33
CA ILE A 430 -4.62 7.93 -5.41
C ILE A 430 -3.45 8.85 -5.03
N GLY A 431 -2.65 8.46 -4.05
CA GLY A 431 -1.44 9.16 -3.65
C GLY A 431 -0.42 9.23 -4.78
N ASP A 432 -0.26 8.15 -5.55
CA ASP A 432 0.64 8.13 -6.69
C ASP A 432 0.20 9.12 -7.78
N LEU A 433 -1.09 9.07 -8.14
CA LEU A 433 -1.67 9.93 -9.15
C LEU A 433 -1.62 11.41 -8.74
N LEU A 434 -2.08 11.73 -7.53
CA LEU A 434 -2.10 13.12 -7.03
C LEU A 434 -0.69 13.65 -6.82
N GLY A 435 0.22 12.86 -6.24
CA GLY A 435 1.59 13.29 -6.00
C GLY A 435 2.34 13.59 -7.28
N THR A 436 2.23 12.72 -8.29
CA THR A 436 2.87 12.93 -9.59
C THR A 436 2.24 14.09 -10.35
N GLY A 437 0.91 14.23 -10.32
CA GLY A 437 0.19 15.36 -10.91
C GLY A 437 0.58 16.71 -10.30
N LEU A 438 0.52 16.81 -8.97
CA LEU A 438 0.85 18.04 -8.25
C LEU A 438 2.33 18.42 -8.40
N LEU A 439 3.24 17.43 -8.34
CA LEU A 439 4.66 17.67 -8.60
C LEU A 439 4.89 18.21 -10.02
N THR A 440 4.24 17.61 -11.01
CA THR A 440 4.32 18.09 -12.41
C THR A 440 3.79 19.51 -12.55
N CYS A 441 2.69 19.87 -11.87
CA CYS A 441 2.19 21.24 -11.83
C CYS A 441 3.19 22.23 -11.20
N VAL A 442 3.90 21.84 -10.14
CA VAL A 442 4.96 22.68 -9.55
C VAL A 442 6.06 22.99 -10.56
N PHE A 443 6.55 21.97 -11.28
CA PHE A 443 7.57 22.16 -12.31
C PHE A 443 7.06 22.98 -13.50
N LEU A 444 5.81 22.76 -13.92
CA LEU A 444 5.18 23.58 -14.97
C LEU A 444 5.15 25.05 -14.57
N VAL A 445 4.63 25.38 -13.38
CA VAL A 445 4.52 26.76 -12.89
C VAL A 445 5.87 27.47 -12.77
N LEU A 446 6.95 26.73 -12.47
CA LEU A 446 8.30 27.29 -12.36
C LEU A 446 9.08 27.34 -13.68
N SER A 447 8.60 26.63 -14.70
CA SER A 447 9.20 26.62 -16.03
C SER A 447 8.68 27.76 -16.94
N TYR A 448 7.56 28.36 -16.58
CA TYR A 448 7.01 29.59 -17.16
C TYR A 448 7.39 30.79 -16.29
#